data_AF-A0A850R4I6-F1
#
_entry.id   AF-A0A850R4I6-F1
#
_cell.length_a   1.000
_cell.length_b   1.000
_cell.length_c   1.000
_cell.angle_alpha   90.00
_cell.angle_beta   90.00
_cell.angle_gamma   90.00
#
_symmetry.space_group_name_H-M   'P 1'
#
loop_
_entity.id
_entity.type
_entity.pdbx_description
1 polymer ?
#
loop_
_entity_poly.entity_id
_entity_poly.type
_entity_poly.pdbx_seq_one_letter_code
_entity_poly.pdbx_strand_id
1 'polypeptide(L)'
;MKTKLTEASTYWFSPAPCEFTSSRISLDFDLRTADLFFRELVVPELGRIWFARQISWPLAALALYEELASHDSNVPKPTAICHGIEALACKLEYLSDRQDPSRRILGRRAFGRDAEHEVWSFQRLRQATNYVRNTHRQAATRALRVDGGLGFASGSRFDLLELEPVGRALADAFLEQRIGKGGTSLRKWLLGWIEGDREISGCPKTLLQALSPEHPTDDERVLIRSRLFGTSSSASEKRQHLARAIGRAAKLPSIEDSVVVRLREAGHREQANEVVVARAFGAVLDRARDAVASLTRAVEPGRGGVKLTNLASDSVLKKSIKDLRTSSKKYIEKANTAAVKETTSRAFADAVVAGDDAEAIRILVRRSGEVLGLADGFVTRGPLFRIVSSTDNTSDPEDGAASIEPDRTGRTFRIANFHSLLRDIDQRSSR
;
A
#
# COMPACT_ATOMS: atom_id res chain seq x y z
N MET A 1 62.44 -40.01 -4.67
CA MET A 1 62.08 -38.62 -5.08
C MET A 1 60.56 -38.61 -5.26
N LYS A 2 59.78 -38.30 -4.22
CA LYS A 2 59.26 -36.96 -3.87
C LYS A 2 58.69 -36.20 -5.08
N THR A 3 57.38 -36.30 -5.27
CA THR A 3 56.59 -35.25 -5.94
C THR A 3 55.26 -35.10 -5.19
N LYS A 4 54.97 -33.85 -4.85
CA LYS A 4 54.01 -33.38 -3.83
C LYS A 4 52.56 -33.63 -4.24
N LEU A 5 51.73 -34.07 -3.29
CA LEU A 5 50.31 -33.73 -3.27
C LEU A 5 50.20 -32.22 -3.01
N THR A 6 49.64 -31.48 -3.97
CA THR A 6 49.19 -30.11 -3.74
C THR A 6 47.78 -30.15 -3.19
N GLU A 7 47.65 -29.74 -1.93
CA GLU A 7 46.39 -29.38 -1.27
C GLU A 7 45.63 -28.37 -2.12
N ALA A 8 44.47 -28.78 -2.64
CA ALA A 8 43.49 -27.84 -3.13
C ALA A 8 42.81 -27.20 -1.91
N SER A 9 43.31 -26.03 -1.52
CA SER A 9 42.68 -25.15 -0.54
C SER A 9 41.23 -24.88 -0.92
N THR A 10 40.30 -25.34 -0.08
CA THR A 10 38.87 -25.03 -0.15
C THR A 10 38.64 -23.56 0.20
N TYR A 11 38.92 -22.67 -0.76
CA TYR A 11 38.51 -21.27 -0.66
C TYR A 11 37.00 -21.20 -0.80
N TRP A 12 36.32 -20.85 0.29
CA TRP A 12 34.95 -20.34 0.29
C TRP A 12 34.91 -19.11 -0.61
N PHE A 13 34.38 -19.25 -1.83
CA PHE A 13 34.03 -18.09 -2.65
C PHE A 13 32.87 -17.37 -1.97
N SER A 14 33.18 -16.22 -1.37
CA SER A 14 32.17 -15.19 -1.15
C SER A 14 31.71 -14.75 -2.55
N PRO A 15 30.42 -14.86 -2.91
CA PRO A 15 29.97 -14.51 -4.25
C PRO A 15 30.30 -13.04 -4.54
N ALA A 16 30.71 -12.77 -5.79
CA ALA A 16 30.95 -11.43 -6.29
C ALA A 16 29.67 -10.57 -6.15
N PRO A 17 29.76 -9.22 -6.05
CA PRO A 17 28.63 -8.32 -5.79
C PRO A 17 27.60 -8.18 -6.93
N CYS A 18 27.38 -9.21 -7.73
CA CYS A 18 26.48 -9.19 -8.86
C CYS A 18 25.68 -10.49 -8.88
N GLU A 19 24.61 -10.55 -8.08
CA GLU A 19 23.46 -11.47 -8.24
C GLU A 19 22.39 -11.35 -7.14
N PHE A 20 22.48 -10.40 -6.21
CA PHE A 20 21.30 -10.01 -5.43
C PHE A 20 20.45 -9.05 -6.25
N THR A 21 19.45 -9.59 -6.97
CA THR A 21 18.22 -8.81 -7.18
C THR A 21 17.81 -8.27 -5.81
N SER A 22 17.70 -6.95 -5.64
CA SER A 22 17.50 -6.34 -4.32
C SER A 22 16.33 -7.02 -3.58
N SER A 23 16.68 -7.92 -2.67
CA SER A 23 15.72 -8.79 -2.00
C SER A 23 15.16 -7.98 -0.85
N ARG A 24 13.88 -7.62 -0.95
CA ARG A 24 13.19 -6.80 0.05
C ARG A 24 12.85 -7.68 1.24
N ILE A 25 13.37 -7.34 2.41
CA ILE A 25 13.00 -7.98 3.68
C ILE A 25 11.49 -7.86 3.88
N SER A 26 10.79 -8.97 4.14
CA SER A 26 9.39 -8.96 4.57
C SER A 26 9.28 -9.38 6.04
N LEU A 27 8.72 -8.49 6.88
CA LEU A 27 8.39 -8.78 8.28
C LEU A 27 6.87 -8.87 8.44
N ASP A 28 6.28 -9.84 7.74
CA ASP A 28 4.86 -10.20 7.84
C ASP A 28 4.63 -11.49 8.64
N PHE A 29 5.68 -12.25 9.00
CA PHE A 29 5.63 -13.43 9.86
C PHE A 29 4.71 -14.56 9.34
N ASP A 30 4.58 -14.69 8.02
CA ASP A 30 3.58 -15.54 7.35
C ASP A 30 2.13 -15.16 7.69
N LEU A 31 1.89 -13.94 8.18
CA LEU A 31 0.57 -13.42 8.55
C LEU A 31 -0.02 -12.50 7.47
N ARG A 32 0.54 -12.49 6.26
CA ARG A 32 0.08 -11.64 5.15
C ARG A 32 -1.37 -11.91 4.78
N THR A 33 -1.78 -13.18 4.73
CA THR A 33 -3.17 -13.56 4.43
C THR A 33 -4.12 -13.08 5.52
N ALA A 34 -3.75 -13.25 6.80
CA ALA A 34 -4.52 -12.73 7.93
C ALA A 34 -4.65 -11.20 7.89
N ASP A 35 -3.56 -10.50 7.57
CA ASP A 35 -3.55 -9.05 7.39
C ASP A 35 -4.48 -8.59 6.26
N LEU A 36 -4.49 -9.28 5.12
CA LEU A 36 -5.45 -9.01 4.05
C LEU A 36 -6.89 -9.28 4.50
N PHE A 37 -7.13 -10.36 5.24
CA PHE A 37 -8.45 -10.68 5.79
C PHE A 37 -8.97 -9.54 6.68
N PHE A 38 -8.19 -9.10 7.68
CA PHE A 38 -8.61 -8.03 8.59
C PHE A 38 -8.76 -6.67 7.90
N ARG A 39 -7.94 -6.38 6.88
CA ARG A 39 -8.08 -5.17 6.05
C ARG A 39 -9.44 -5.16 5.33
N GLU A 40 -9.84 -6.27 4.72
CA GLU A 40 -11.11 -6.40 4.00
C GLU A 40 -12.31 -6.54 4.94
N LEU A 41 -12.10 -7.08 6.15
CA LEU A 41 -13.13 -7.15 7.20
C LEU A 41 -13.62 -5.75 7.61
N VAL A 42 -12.69 -4.79 7.74
CA VAL A 42 -12.98 -3.44 8.24
C VAL A 42 -13.43 -2.48 7.15
N VAL A 43 -12.72 -2.44 6.02
CA VAL A 43 -13.09 -1.61 4.86
C VAL A 43 -13.08 -2.52 3.62
N PRO A 44 -14.21 -3.17 3.31
CA PRO A 44 -14.26 -4.13 2.23
C PRO A 44 -14.07 -3.47 0.87
N GLU A 45 -13.38 -4.18 -0.03
CA GLU A 45 -13.36 -3.97 -1.48
C GLU A 45 -12.72 -2.67 -1.97
N LEU A 46 -12.15 -1.85 -1.07
CA LEU A 46 -11.58 -0.56 -1.44
C LEU A 46 -10.12 -0.65 -1.90
N GLY A 47 -9.48 -1.80 -1.70
CA GLY A 47 -8.05 -1.95 -1.93
C GLY A 47 -7.26 -0.87 -1.18
N ARG A 48 -6.23 -0.29 -1.81
CA ARG A 48 -5.41 0.74 -1.17
C ARG A 48 -5.82 2.16 -1.55
N ILE A 49 -7.07 2.35 -2.00
CA ILE A 49 -7.55 3.67 -2.44
C ILE A 49 -7.72 4.62 -1.25
N TRP A 50 -7.23 5.85 -1.37
CA TRP A 50 -7.34 6.92 -0.37
C TRP A 50 -7.66 8.32 -0.95
N PHE A 51 -7.81 8.46 -2.27
CA PHE A 51 -8.26 9.67 -2.96
C PHE A 51 -8.89 9.32 -4.31
N ALA A 52 -9.74 10.19 -4.85
CA ALA A 52 -10.61 9.94 -6.00
C ALA A 52 -9.83 9.68 -7.30
N ARG A 53 -8.80 10.49 -7.58
CA ARG A 53 -7.99 10.40 -8.82
C ARG A 53 -7.26 9.06 -8.98
N GLN A 54 -7.05 8.27 -7.92
CA GLN A 54 -6.55 6.89 -8.04
C GLN A 54 -7.52 5.95 -8.76
N ILE A 55 -8.81 6.31 -8.80
CA ILE A 55 -9.86 5.60 -9.52
C ILE A 55 -9.98 6.18 -10.94
N SER A 56 -9.99 7.51 -11.07
CA SER A 56 -10.22 8.18 -12.35
C SER A 56 -9.12 7.92 -13.37
N TRP A 57 -7.84 8.02 -12.99
CA TRP A 57 -6.72 7.81 -13.93
C TRP A 57 -6.70 6.43 -14.60
N PRO A 58 -6.86 5.31 -13.87
CA PRO A 58 -6.89 4.00 -14.52
C PRO A 58 -8.10 3.82 -15.46
N LEU A 59 -9.28 4.33 -15.10
CA LEU A 59 -10.46 4.23 -15.98
C LEU A 59 -10.33 5.11 -17.23
N ALA A 60 -9.71 6.29 -17.09
CA ALA A 60 -9.37 7.15 -18.20
C ALA A 60 -8.38 6.49 -19.16
N ALA A 61 -7.39 5.75 -18.63
CA ALA A 61 -6.44 5.03 -19.45
C ALA A 61 -7.08 3.90 -20.26
N LEU A 62 -8.07 3.20 -19.70
CA LEU A 62 -8.88 2.21 -20.44
C LEU A 62 -9.67 2.87 -21.57
N ALA A 63 -10.33 3.99 -21.28
CA ALA A 63 -11.10 4.74 -22.27
C ALA A 63 -10.25 5.28 -23.43
N LEU A 64 -9.08 5.84 -23.12
CA LEU A 64 -8.15 6.33 -24.15
C LEU A 64 -7.58 5.16 -24.97
N TYR A 65 -7.36 4.00 -24.35
CA TYR A 65 -6.94 2.80 -25.08
C TYR A 65 -8.00 2.33 -26.08
N GLU A 66 -9.28 2.28 -25.67
CA GLU A 66 -10.39 1.92 -26.58
C GLU A 66 -10.43 2.84 -27.82
N GLU A 67 -10.23 4.14 -27.62
CA GLU A 67 -10.20 5.14 -28.69
C GLU A 67 -8.98 4.97 -29.60
N LEU A 68 -7.78 4.82 -29.04
CA LEU A 68 -6.55 4.62 -29.81
C LEU A 68 -6.58 3.29 -30.60
N ALA A 69 -7.00 2.21 -29.96
CA ALA A 69 -7.03 0.86 -30.55
C ALA A 69 -8.03 0.74 -31.72
N SER A 70 -9.01 1.64 -31.79
CA SER A 70 -9.94 1.69 -32.93
C SER A 70 -9.32 2.26 -34.22
N HIS A 71 -8.19 2.97 -34.11
CA HIS A 71 -7.52 3.64 -35.24
C HIS A 71 -6.16 3.00 -35.59
N ASP A 72 -5.46 2.39 -34.64
CA ASP A 72 -4.15 1.75 -34.85
C ASP A 72 -4.00 0.47 -34.01
N SER A 73 -3.40 -0.55 -34.64
CA SER A 73 -3.09 -1.84 -34.01
C SER A 73 -1.87 -1.81 -33.09
N ASN A 74 -0.99 -0.81 -33.21
CA ASN A 74 0.27 -0.71 -32.45
C ASN A 74 0.23 0.33 -31.31
N VAL A 75 -0.90 0.39 -30.60
CA VAL A 75 -1.12 1.40 -29.55
C VAL A 75 -0.57 0.95 -28.19
N PRO A 76 -0.13 1.91 -27.34
CA PRO A 76 0.29 1.61 -25.97
C PRO A 76 -0.81 0.91 -25.16
N LYS A 77 -0.48 -0.14 -24.41
CA LYS A 77 -1.44 -0.82 -23.53
C LYS A 77 -1.97 0.11 -22.42
N PRO A 78 -3.17 -0.16 -21.86
CA PRO A 78 -3.76 0.65 -20.80
C PRO A 78 -2.81 0.92 -19.62
N THR A 79 -2.02 -0.08 -19.20
CA THR A 79 -1.03 0.08 -18.14
C THR A 79 -0.02 1.20 -18.46
N ALA A 80 0.48 1.25 -19.70
CA ALA A 80 1.44 2.27 -20.12
C ALA A 80 0.81 3.66 -20.18
N ILE A 81 -0.43 3.75 -20.67
CA ILE A 81 -1.21 5.01 -20.70
C ILE A 81 -1.41 5.53 -19.27
N CYS A 82 -1.87 4.65 -18.37
CA CYS A 82 -2.11 4.98 -16.97
C CYS A 82 -0.84 5.45 -16.27
N HIS A 83 0.28 4.74 -16.44
CA HIS A 83 1.57 5.16 -15.89
C HIS A 83 1.98 6.54 -16.40
N GLY A 84 1.80 6.82 -17.70
CA GLY A 84 2.09 8.13 -18.27
C GLY A 84 1.25 9.25 -17.65
N ILE A 85 -0.06 9.05 -17.51
CA ILE A 85 -0.99 10.02 -16.89
C ILE A 85 -0.63 10.25 -15.41
N GLU A 86 -0.43 9.18 -14.64
CA GLU A 86 -0.05 9.26 -13.23
C GLU A 86 1.27 9.99 -13.03
N ALA A 87 2.29 9.66 -13.84
CA ALA A 87 3.60 10.29 -13.79
C ALA A 87 3.52 11.77 -14.17
N LEU A 88 2.75 12.11 -15.21
CA LEU A 88 2.54 13.49 -15.62
C LEU A 88 1.86 14.29 -14.52
N ALA A 89 0.74 13.81 -13.97
CA ALA A 89 0.04 14.46 -12.88
C ALA A 89 0.93 14.67 -11.65
N CYS A 90 1.65 13.63 -11.24
CA CYS A 90 2.54 13.66 -10.08
C CYS A 90 3.73 14.62 -10.31
N LYS A 91 4.30 14.67 -11.52
CA LYS A 91 5.41 15.56 -11.86
C LYS A 91 4.97 17.01 -11.92
N LEU A 92 3.81 17.29 -12.52
CA LEU A 92 3.22 18.65 -12.54
C LEU A 92 2.96 19.18 -11.13
N GLU A 93 2.33 18.36 -10.28
CA GLU A 93 2.07 18.71 -8.87
C GLU A 93 3.36 18.89 -8.05
N TYR A 94 4.40 18.11 -8.35
CA TYR A 94 5.70 18.26 -7.69
C TYR A 94 6.40 19.58 -8.07
N LEU A 95 6.21 20.04 -9.30
CA LEU A 95 6.80 21.29 -9.77
C LEU A 95 6.00 22.53 -9.38
N SER A 96 4.70 22.40 -9.06
CA SER A 96 3.91 23.54 -8.61
C SER A 96 4.31 24.03 -7.22
N ASP A 97 4.68 23.11 -6.32
CA ASP A 97 5.28 23.45 -5.02
C ASP A 97 6.33 22.40 -4.63
N ARG A 98 7.61 22.76 -4.81
CA ARG A 98 8.74 21.89 -4.46
C ARG A 98 9.03 21.86 -2.96
N GLN A 99 8.59 22.86 -2.20
CA GLN A 99 8.89 22.98 -0.77
C GLN A 99 7.90 22.18 0.08
N ASP A 100 6.62 22.18 -0.30
CA ASP A 100 5.59 21.35 0.34
C ASP A 100 4.74 20.59 -0.69
N PRO A 101 5.34 19.62 -1.41
CA PRO A 101 4.61 18.86 -2.42
C PRO A 101 3.48 18.04 -1.80
N SER A 102 2.35 17.93 -2.52
CA SER A 102 1.18 17.16 -2.09
C SER A 102 1.54 15.75 -1.62
N ARG A 103 0.95 15.32 -0.49
CA ARG A 103 1.13 13.97 0.08
C ARG A 103 0.64 12.84 -0.83
N ARG A 104 -0.12 13.18 -1.88
CA ARG A 104 -0.68 12.22 -2.85
C ARG A 104 0.28 11.88 -3.99
N ILE A 105 1.38 12.63 -4.12
CA ILE A 105 2.41 12.43 -5.14
C ILE A 105 3.26 11.21 -4.80
N LEU A 106 3.41 10.31 -5.77
CA LEU A 106 4.43 9.27 -5.76
C LEU A 106 5.60 9.71 -6.66
N GLY A 107 6.84 9.33 -6.32
CA GLY A 107 8.00 9.55 -7.21
C GLY A 107 8.77 10.86 -6.99
N ARG A 108 8.53 11.57 -5.89
CA ARG A 108 9.21 12.86 -5.56
C ARG A 108 10.72 12.85 -5.79
N ARG A 109 11.41 11.78 -5.40
CA ARG A 109 12.87 11.64 -5.60
C ARG A 109 13.28 11.48 -7.06
N ALA A 110 12.48 10.76 -7.86
CA ALA A 110 12.75 10.59 -9.29
C ALA A 110 12.62 11.93 -10.03
N PHE A 111 11.55 12.67 -9.75
CA PHE A 111 11.34 14.00 -10.35
C PHE A 111 12.38 15.03 -9.93
N GLY A 112 12.96 14.91 -8.73
CA GLY A 112 14.06 15.76 -8.28
C GLY A 112 15.36 15.55 -9.07
N ARG A 113 15.64 14.32 -9.55
CA ARG A 113 16.83 14.02 -10.36
C ARG A 113 16.69 14.49 -11.81
N ASP A 114 15.48 14.41 -12.35
CA ASP A 114 15.18 14.80 -13.74
C ASP A 114 15.01 16.33 -13.90
N ALA A 115 15.32 17.14 -12.88
CA ALA A 115 15.14 18.59 -12.94
C ALA A 115 15.99 19.26 -14.04
N GLU A 116 17.05 18.59 -14.52
CA GLU A 116 17.95 19.03 -15.59
C GLU A 116 17.56 18.50 -16.98
N HIS A 117 16.55 17.63 -17.07
CA HIS A 117 16.10 17.02 -18.33
C HIS A 117 14.61 17.26 -18.56
N GLU A 118 14.25 17.76 -19.75
CA GLU A 118 12.86 17.97 -20.19
C GLU A 118 12.14 16.64 -20.49
N VAL A 119 12.06 15.77 -19.49
CA VAL A 119 11.40 14.47 -19.59
C VAL A 119 9.89 14.66 -19.46
N TRP A 120 9.27 15.15 -20.53
CA TRP A 120 7.83 15.49 -20.58
C TRP A 120 7.05 14.69 -21.61
N SER A 121 7.73 13.99 -22.51
CA SER A 121 7.06 13.16 -23.51
C SER A 121 6.43 11.92 -22.86
N PHE A 122 5.30 11.49 -23.41
CA PHE A 122 4.63 10.27 -22.99
C PHE A 122 5.57 9.05 -22.98
N GLN A 123 6.39 8.93 -24.02
CA GLN A 123 7.36 7.84 -24.18
C GLN A 123 8.32 7.69 -23.01
N ARG A 124 8.71 8.82 -22.39
CA ARG A 124 9.58 8.80 -21.24
C ARG A 124 8.81 8.64 -19.92
N LEU A 125 7.72 9.38 -19.74
CA LEU A 125 6.97 9.34 -18.47
C LEU A 125 6.27 8.00 -18.21
N ARG A 126 5.93 7.24 -19.26
CA ARG A 126 5.37 5.89 -19.10
C ARG A 126 6.36 4.85 -18.56
N GLN A 127 7.67 5.13 -18.59
CA GLN A 127 8.71 4.20 -18.16
C GLN A 127 8.81 4.17 -16.64
N ALA A 128 8.91 2.97 -16.07
CA ALA A 128 8.99 2.78 -14.62
C ALA A 128 10.23 3.46 -13.97
N THR A 129 11.29 3.72 -14.75
CA THR A 129 12.51 4.40 -14.30
C THR A 129 12.30 5.89 -13.99
N ASN A 130 11.32 6.53 -14.64
CA ASN A 130 11.05 7.98 -14.52
C ASN A 130 9.83 8.28 -13.64
N TYR A 131 9.22 7.24 -13.06
CA TYR A 131 8.08 7.33 -12.17
C TYR A 131 8.33 6.49 -10.91
N VAL A 132 7.51 5.47 -10.66
CA VAL A 132 7.56 4.62 -9.47
C VAL A 132 7.21 3.18 -9.85
N ARG A 133 7.87 2.21 -9.19
CA ARG A 133 7.59 0.76 -9.35
C ARG A 133 6.20 0.34 -8.81
N ASN A 134 5.72 1.01 -7.77
CA ASN A 134 4.35 0.90 -7.24
C ASN A 134 3.51 2.08 -7.73
N THR A 135 2.44 1.80 -8.47
CA THR A 135 1.59 2.82 -9.10
C THR A 135 0.23 2.92 -8.42
N HIS A 136 -0.46 4.06 -8.58
CA HIS A 136 -1.80 4.24 -8.00
C HIS A 136 -2.77 3.22 -8.58
N ARG A 137 -2.62 2.88 -9.87
CA ARG A 137 -3.26 1.74 -10.53
C ARG A 137 -3.17 0.44 -9.74
N GLN A 138 -1.98 0.05 -9.26
CA GLN A 138 -1.83 -1.20 -8.48
C GLN A 138 -2.56 -1.15 -7.13
N ALA A 139 -2.79 0.04 -6.59
CA ALA A 139 -3.59 0.24 -5.39
C ALA A 139 -5.10 0.12 -5.66
N ALA A 140 -5.55 0.55 -6.85
CA ALA A 140 -6.95 0.62 -7.24
C ALA A 140 -7.48 -0.61 -7.99
N THR A 141 -6.64 -1.34 -8.74
CA THR A 141 -7.08 -2.36 -9.73
C THR A 141 -8.13 -3.33 -9.22
N ARG A 142 -7.98 -3.86 -7.99
CA ARG A 142 -8.97 -4.78 -7.40
C ARG A 142 -10.32 -4.07 -7.18
N ALA A 143 -10.29 -2.87 -6.60
CA ALA A 143 -11.48 -2.11 -6.28
C ALA A 143 -12.22 -1.60 -7.51
N LEU A 144 -11.56 -1.47 -8.68
CA LEU A 144 -12.24 -1.08 -9.92
C LEU A 144 -13.19 -2.16 -10.44
N ARG A 145 -12.92 -3.43 -10.13
CA ARG A 145 -13.61 -4.55 -10.75
C ARG A 145 -15.01 -4.79 -10.17
N VAL A 146 -15.91 -5.34 -10.98
CA VAL A 146 -17.26 -5.77 -10.55
C VAL A 146 -17.18 -6.85 -9.47
N ASP A 147 -16.30 -7.83 -9.66
CA ASP A 147 -16.08 -8.93 -8.70
C ASP A 147 -15.09 -8.57 -7.58
N GLY A 148 -14.43 -7.42 -7.69
CA GLY A 148 -13.39 -6.98 -6.76
C GLY A 148 -13.79 -5.78 -5.89
N GLY A 149 -14.88 -5.08 -6.23
CA GLY A 149 -15.41 -4.01 -5.41
C GLY A 149 -16.39 -3.04 -6.06
N LEU A 150 -15.89 -1.86 -6.39
CA LEU A 150 -16.72 -0.72 -6.80
C LEU A 150 -17.34 -0.90 -8.19
N GLY A 151 -16.96 -1.91 -8.98
CA GLY A 151 -17.64 -2.26 -10.24
C GLY A 151 -17.71 -1.14 -11.27
N PHE A 152 -16.58 -0.49 -11.51
CA PHE A 152 -16.39 0.42 -12.64
C PHE A 152 -15.92 -0.30 -13.90
N ALA A 153 -15.39 -1.51 -13.78
CA ALA A 153 -14.91 -2.30 -14.90
C ALA A 153 -15.11 -3.80 -14.65
N SER A 154 -15.17 -4.60 -15.71
CA SER A 154 -15.23 -6.07 -15.67
C SER A 154 -13.98 -6.68 -16.31
N GLY A 155 -13.66 -7.92 -15.93
CA GLY A 155 -12.46 -8.63 -16.39
C GLY A 155 -11.45 -8.95 -15.29
N SER A 156 -10.36 -9.61 -15.65
CA SER A 156 -9.44 -10.25 -14.70
C SER A 156 -8.09 -9.54 -14.52
N ARG A 157 -7.57 -8.90 -15.57
CA ARG A 157 -6.28 -8.20 -15.60
C ARG A 157 -6.48 -6.77 -16.08
N PHE A 158 -5.70 -5.83 -15.56
CA PHE A 158 -5.87 -4.40 -15.86
C PHE A 158 -5.91 -4.09 -17.37
N ASP A 159 -4.96 -4.61 -18.15
CA ASP A 159 -4.92 -4.37 -19.61
C ASP A 159 -6.05 -5.05 -20.40
N LEU A 160 -6.86 -5.88 -19.73
CA LEU A 160 -8.02 -6.60 -20.27
C LEU A 160 -9.30 -6.22 -19.53
N LEU A 161 -9.30 -5.12 -18.79
CA LEU A 161 -10.52 -4.62 -18.18
C LEU A 161 -11.36 -3.91 -19.23
N GLU A 162 -12.66 -4.14 -19.18
CA GLU A 162 -13.66 -3.45 -20.00
C GLU A 162 -14.43 -2.49 -19.09
N LEU A 163 -14.69 -1.27 -19.58
CA LEU A 163 -15.40 -0.27 -18.79
C LEU A 163 -16.88 -0.62 -18.67
N GLU A 164 -17.37 -0.70 -17.44
CA GLU A 164 -18.82 -0.69 -17.18
C GLU A 164 -19.39 0.70 -17.47
N PRO A 165 -20.70 0.85 -17.72
CA PRO A 165 -21.31 2.15 -18.03
C PRO A 165 -20.97 3.26 -17.02
N VAL A 166 -20.93 2.91 -15.72
CA VAL A 166 -20.54 3.85 -14.65
C VAL A 166 -19.05 4.18 -14.66
N GLY A 167 -18.19 3.23 -15.07
CA GLY A 167 -16.76 3.48 -15.25
C GLY A 167 -16.47 4.35 -16.45
N ARG A 168 -17.20 4.14 -17.56
CA ARG A 168 -17.18 5.00 -18.74
C ARG A 168 -17.56 6.44 -18.38
N ALA A 169 -18.67 6.61 -17.65
CA ALA A 169 -19.11 7.91 -17.17
C ALA A 169 -18.07 8.59 -16.27
N LEU A 170 -17.40 7.84 -15.38
CA LEU A 170 -16.35 8.39 -14.50
C LEU A 170 -15.11 8.80 -15.29
N ALA A 171 -14.70 7.99 -16.27
CA ALA A 171 -13.62 8.34 -17.18
C ALA A 171 -13.96 9.59 -18.00
N ASP A 172 -15.20 9.75 -18.46
CA ASP A 172 -15.65 10.93 -19.22
C ASP A 172 -15.71 12.19 -18.35
N ALA A 173 -16.19 12.09 -17.11
CA ALA A 173 -16.16 13.19 -16.15
C ALA A 173 -14.73 13.75 -15.95
N PHE A 174 -13.73 12.88 -15.97
CA PHE A 174 -12.33 13.30 -15.96
C PHE A 174 -11.85 13.85 -17.31
N LEU A 175 -12.10 13.13 -18.40
CA LEU A 175 -11.52 13.40 -19.72
C LEU A 175 -12.15 14.61 -20.43
N GLU A 176 -13.38 14.99 -20.09
CA GLU A 176 -14.08 16.11 -20.74
C GLU A 176 -13.85 17.48 -20.06
N GLN A 177 -12.98 17.53 -19.05
CA GLN A 177 -12.52 18.78 -18.45
C GLN A 177 -11.93 19.72 -19.52
N ARG A 178 -12.27 21.01 -19.43
CA ARG A 178 -11.78 22.04 -20.38
C ARG A 178 -10.41 22.56 -19.93
N ILE A 179 -9.43 22.51 -20.82
CA ILE A 179 -8.08 22.99 -20.56
C ILE A 179 -7.61 24.05 -21.58
N GLY A 180 -6.66 24.90 -21.14
CA GLY A 180 -6.07 25.96 -21.96
C GLY A 180 -7.00 27.13 -22.31
N LYS A 181 -6.45 28.14 -22.98
CA LYS A 181 -7.22 29.27 -23.54
C LYS A 181 -7.85 28.81 -24.86
N GLY A 182 -9.14 28.47 -24.83
CA GLY A 182 -9.87 27.90 -25.98
C GLY A 182 -10.66 26.63 -25.67
N GLY A 183 -10.49 26.05 -24.48
CA GLY A 183 -11.38 24.99 -23.97
C GLY A 183 -11.26 23.65 -24.71
N THR A 184 -10.06 23.22 -25.09
CA THR A 184 -9.85 21.85 -25.59
C THR A 184 -10.18 20.87 -24.46
N SER A 185 -10.81 19.73 -24.77
CA SER A 185 -11.04 18.69 -23.76
C SER A 185 -9.72 18.04 -23.35
N LEU A 186 -9.62 17.63 -22.09
CA LEU A 186 -8.46 16.90 -21.58
C LEU A 186 -8.20 15.63 -22.42
N ARG A 187 -9.25 14.95 -22.87
CA ARG A 187 -9.19 13.82 -23.82
C ARG A 187 -8.34 14.14 -25.03
N LYS A 188 -8.75 15.14 -25.81
CA LYS A 188 -8.08 15.52 -27.06
C LYS A 188 -6.64 15.95 -26.82
N TRP A 189 -6.36 16.55 -25.67
CA TRP A 189 -5.01 16.93 -25.31
C TRP A 189 -4.15 15.72 -24.94
N LEU A 190 -4.67 14.79 -24.14
CA LEU A 190 -3.95 13.57 -23.75
C LEU A 190 -3.68 12.67 -24.96
N LEU A 191 -4.62 12.52 -25.89
CA LEU A 191 -4.40 11.76 -27.13
C LEU A 191 -3.24 12.33 -27.94
N GLY A 192 -3.26 13.63 -28.25
CA GLY A 192 -2.16 14.27 -28.97
C GLY A 192 -0.82 14.21 -28.21
N TRP A 193 -0.85 14.22 -26.87
CA TRP A 193 0.37 14.04 -26.06
C TRP A 193 0.89 12.59 -26.11
N ILE A 194 0.01 11.59 -26.13
CA ILE A 194 0.36 10.17 -26.26
C ILE A 194 0.96 9.87 -27.63
N GLU A 195 0.38 10.47 -28.68
CA GLU A 195 0.82 10.34 -30.08
C GLU A 195 2.13 11.09 -30.35
N GLY A 196 2.48 12.08 -29.53
CA GLY A 196 3.69 12.90 -29.66
C GLY A 196 3.47 14.21 -30.41
N ASP A 197 2.24 14.49 -30.84
CA ASP A 197 1.82 15.72 -31.52
C ASP A 197 1.70 16.93 -30.58
N ARG A 198 1.80 16.72 -29.27
CA ARG A 198 1.79 17.78 -28.27
C ARG A 198 2.98 17.68 -27.33
N GLU A 199 3.71 18.78 -27.24
CA GLU A 199 4.72 19.00 -26.21
C GLU A 199 4.17 19.82 -25.04
N ILE A 200 4.79 19.67 -23.87
CA ILE A 200 4.43 20.39 -22.66
C ILE A 200 5.25 21.68 -22.61
N SER A 201 4.89 22.66 -23.43
CA SER A 201 5.47 24.02 -23.37
C SER A 201 4.54 24.95 -22.58
N GLY A 202 5.07 25.56 -21.51
CA GLY A 202 4.34 26.59 -20.73
C GLY A 202 3.12 26.10 -19.93
N CYS A 203 3.18 24.87 -19.38
CA CYS A 203 2.12 24.14 -18.66
C CYS A 203 0.94 25.01 -18.17
N PRO A 204 -0.21 24.99 -18.86
CA PRO A 204 -1.37 25.75 -18.43
C PRO A 204 -1.78 25.37 -17.01
N LYS A 205 -2.05 26.35 -16.15
CA LYS A 205 -2.57 26.10 -14.78
C LYS A 205 -3.81 25.19 -14.78
N THR A 206 -4.62 25.29 -15.83
CA THR A 206 -5.81 24.44 -16.03
C THR A 206 -5.47 22.98 -16.34
N LEU A 207 -4.34 22.70 -16.99
CA LEU A 207 -3.86 21.31 -17.19
C LEU A 207 -3.38 20.71 -15.86
N LEU A 208 -2.61 21.48 -15.09
CA LEU A 208 -2.20 21.09 -13.74
C LEU A 208 -3.43 20.76 -12.88
N GLN A 209 -4.41 21.67 -12.82
CA GLN A 209 -5.63 21.45 -12.04
C GLN A 209 -6.43 20.24 -12.53
N ALA A 210 -6.56 20.06 -13.85
CA ALA A 210 -7.32 18.95 -14.43
C ALA A 210 -6.70 17.58 -14.16
N LEU A 211 -5.36 17.51 -14.05
CA LEU A 211 -4.62 16.27 -13.77
C LEU A 211 -4.33 16.06 -12.29
N SER A 212 -4.30 17.13 -11.49
CA SER A 212 -3.84 17.11 -10.10
C SER A 212 -4.51 16.01 -9.27
N PRO A 213 -3.75 15.30 -8.41
CA PRO A 213 -4.32 14.36 -7.46
C PRO A 213 -5.27 15.02 -6.45
N GLU A 214 -5.23 16.35 -6.27
CA GLU A 214 -6.01 17.08 -5.25
C GLU A 214 -7.34 17.64 -5.75
N HIS A 215 -7.55 17.68 -7.06
CA HIS A 215 -8.67 18.39 -7.66
C HIS A 215 -9.56 17.48 -8.52
N PRO A 216 -10.21 16.44 -7.96
CA PRO A 216 -11.26 15.72 -8.66
C PRO A 216 -12.47 16.64 -8.90
N THR A 217 -13.12 16.50 -10.05
CA THR A 217 -14.34 17.25 -10.41
C THR A 217 -15.53 16.83 -9.54
N ASP A 218 -16.55 17.68 -9.45
CA ASP A 218 -17.78 17.36 -8.70
C ASP A 218 -18.48 16.11 -9.28
N ASP A 219 -18.48 15.92 -10.61
CA ASP A 219 -19.07 14.75 -11.26
C ASP A 219 -18.32 13.46 -10.93
N GLU A 220 -16.98 13.49 -10.90
CA GLU A 220 -16.19 12.36 -10.43
C GLU A 220 -16.50 11.99 -8.98
N ARG A 221 -16.62 13.01 -8.10
CA ARG A 221 -16.96 12.80 -6.68
C ARG A 221 -18.33 12.14 -6.55
N VAL A 222 -19.32 12.58 -7.32
CA VAL A 222 -20.68 12.00 -7.33
C VAL A 222 -20.67 10.55 -7.77
N LEU A 223 -19.97 10.23 -8.87
CA LEU A 223 -19.89 8.86 -9.42
C LEU A 223 -19.13 7.92 -8.48
N ILE A 224 -18.04 8.38 -7.86
CA ILE A 224 -17.30 7.58 -6.87
C ILE A 224 -18.15 7.35 -5.62
N ARG A 225 -18.83 8.39 -5.14
CA ARG A 225 -19.72 8.30 -3.98
C ARG A 225 -20.88 7.34 -4.23
N SER A 226 -21.46 7.34 -5.44
CA SER A 226 -22.56 6.44 -5.80
C SER A 226 -22.12 4.96 -5.77
N ARG A 227 -20.87 4.65 -6.14
CA ARG A 227 -20.37 3.27 -6.06
C ARG A 227 -19.88 2.87 -4.67
N LEU A 228 -19.38 3.82 -3.89
CA LEU A 228 -19.01 3.56 -2.49
C LEU A 228 -20.23 3.20 -1.63
N PHE A 229 -21.34 3.90 -1.82
CA PHE A 229 -22.51 3.85 -0.93
C PHE A 229 -23.84 3.46 -1.57
N GLY A 230 -23.97 3.53 -2.90
CA GLY A 230 -25.24 3.37 -3.61
C GLY A 230 -25.49 1.96 -4.13
N THR A 231 -24.73 0.95 -3.68
CA THR A 231 -24.99 -0.46 -4.04
C THR A 231 -25.67 -1.17 -2.87
N SER A 232 -26.62 -2.06 -3.14
CA SER A 232 -27.34 -2.84 -2.11
C SER A 232 -26.52 -4.03 -1.57
N SER A 233 -25.19 -3.88 -1.51
CA SER A 233 -24.28 -4.92 -1.02
C SER A 233 -23.96 -4.74 0.46
N SER A 234 -23.75 -5.85 1.18
CA SER A 234 -23.27 -5.84 2.57
C SER A 234 -21.97 -5.02 2.73
N ALA A 235 -21.08 -5.08 1.73
CA ALA A 235 -19.85 -4.29 1.72
C ALA A 235 -20.12 -2.78 1.66
N SER A 236 -21.09 -2.35 0.85
CA SER A 236 -21.50 -0.95 0.79
C SER A 236 -22.19 -0.48 2.06
N GLU A 237 -23.04 -1.31 2.67
CA GLU A 237 -23.66 -1.02 3.98
C GLU A 237 -22.59 -0.82 5.06
N LYS A 238 -21.60 -1.74 5.14
CA LYS A 238 -20.47 -1.59 6.07
C LYS A 238 -19.71 -0.28 5.83
N ARG A 239 -19.42 0.07 4.57
CA ARG A 239 -18.79 1.36 4.24
C ARG A 239 -19.65 2.56 4.66
N GLN A 240 -20.98 2.50 4.47
CA GLN A 240 -21.90 3.56 4.90
C GLN A 240 -21.92 3.75 6.42
N HIS A 241 -22.05 2.66 7.19
CA HIS A 241 -22.02 2.72 8.66
C HIS A 241 -20.69 3.30 9.15
N LEU A 242 -19.58 2.84 8.58
CA LEU A 242 -18.26 3.33 8.93
C LEU A 242 -18.09 4.81 8.56
N ALA A 243 -18.56 5.24 7.39
CA ALA A 243 -18.50 6.65 6.98
C ALA A 243 -19.29 7.57 7.93
N ARG A 244 -20.48 7.13 8.37
CA ARG A 244 -21.28 7.85 9.37
C ARG A 244 -20.56 7.91 10.73
N ALA A 245 -19.95 6.81 11.16
CA ALA A 245 -19.22 6.75 12.43
C ALA A 245 -17.95 7.63 12.42
N ILE A 246 -17.19 7.64 11.32
CA ILE A 246 -16.03 8.53 11.14
C ILE A 246 -16.48 9.99 11.11
N GLY A 247 -17.52 10.31 10.34
CA GLY A 247 -18.02 11.66 10.16
C GLY A 247 -17.10 12.53 9.29
N ARG A 248 -17.21 13.86 9.45
CA ARG A 248 -16.56 14.87 8.59
C ARG A 248 -15.35 15.58 9.23
N ALA A 249 -14.78 15.01 10.28
CA ALA A 249 -13.66 15.62 10.99
C ALA A 249 -12.43 15.78 10.06
N ALA A 250 -11.71 16.90 10.20
CA ALA A 250 -10.50 17.17 9.40
C ALA A 250 -9.38 16.15 9.70
N LYS A 251 -9.27 15.71 10.95
CA LYS A 251 -8.38 14.64 11.39
C LYS A 251 -9.20 13.37 11.62
N LEU A 252 -8.59 12.21 11.42
CA LEU A 252 -9.22 10.92 11.74
C LEU A 252 -9.52 10.89 13.25
N PRO A 253 -10.78 10.65 13.67
CA PRO A 253 -11.10 10.53 15.09
C PRO A 253 -10.51 9.27 15.71
N SER A 254 -10.45 9.21 17.05
CA SER A 254 -10.03 8.01 17.77
C SER A 254 -10.91 6.82 17.34
N ILE A 255 -10.29 5.71 16.98
CA ILE A 255 -11.01 4.56 16.47
C ILE A 255 -11.74 3.87 17.62
N GLU A 256 -11.05 3.64 18.73
CA GLU A 256 -11.62 3.06 19.94
C GLU A 256 -12.64 3.98 20.60
N ASP A 257 -12.28 5.24 20.83
CA ASP A 257 -13.07 6.14 21.69
C ASP A 257 -14.17 6.88 20.93
N SER A 258 -14.10 6.93 19.60
CA SER A 258 -15.13 7.58 18.78
C SER A 258 -15.78 6.64 17.77
N VAL A 259 -15.02 6.05 16.85
CA VAL A 259 -15.60 5.29 15.73
C VAL A 259 -16.34 4.05 16.21
N VAL A 260 -15.72 3.24 17.07
CA VAL A 260 -16.32 2.03 17.64
C VAL A 260 -17.53 2.36 18.52
N VAL A 261 -17.44 3.43 19.31
CA VAL A 261 -18.56 3.90 20.15
C VAL A 261 -19.77 4.27 19.28
N ARG A 262 -19.57 5.11 18.27
CA ARG A 262 -20.65 5.53 17.35
C ARG A 262 -21.25 4.36 16.57
N LEU A 263 -20.44 3.39 16.14
CA LEU A 263 -20.95 2.17 15.50
C LEU A 263 -21.88 1.40 16.45
N ARG A 264 -21.51 1.28 17.73
CA ARG A 264 -22.35 0.59 18.73
C ARG A 264 -23.63 1.34 19.04
N GLU A 265 -23.56 2.66 19.22
CA GLU A 265 -24.71 3.53 19.47
C GLU A 265 -25.71 3.50 18.30
N ALA A 266 -25.21 3.38 17.06
CA ALA A 266 -26.03 3.21 15.87
C ALA A 266 -26.57 1.78 15.66
N GLY A 267 -26.33 0.86 16.60
CA GLY A 267 -26.79 -0.53 16.54
C GLY A 267 -25.91 -1.49 15.73
N HIS A 268 -24.79 -1.03 15.16
CA HIS A 268 -23.87 -1.83 14.34
C HIS A 268 -22.80 -2.55 15.20
N ARG A 269 -23.24 -3.31 16.20
CA ARG A 269 -22.35 -3.95 17.21
C ARG A 269 -21.39 -4.97 16.61
N GLU A 270 -21.85 -5.74 15.63
CA GLU A 270 -21.01 -6.74 14.94
C GLU A 270 -19.83 -6.07 14.23
N GLN A 271 -20.11 -5.08 13.38
CA GLN A 271 -19.08 -4.30 12.69
C GLN A 271 -18.15 -3.57 13.67
N ALA A 272 -18.67 -3.04 14.78
CA ALA A 272 -17.83 -2.45 15.81
C ALA A 272 -16.84 -3.47 16.41
N ASN A 273 -17.28 -4.71 16.64
CA ASN A 273 -16.42 -5.78 17.14
C ASN A 273 -15.39 -6.23 16.09
N GLU A 274 -15.75 -6.25 14.81
CA GLU A 274 -14.83 -6.49 13.68
C GLU A 274 -13.69 -5.46 13.64
N VAL A 275 -14.00 -4.16 13.82
CA VAL A 275 -12.99 -3.08 13.91
C VAL A 275 -12.06 -3.32 15.10
N VAL A 276 -12.62 -3.67 16.26
CA VAL A 276 -11.85 -3.91 17.48
C VAL A 276 -10.91 -5.10 17.35
N VAL A 277 -11.36 -6.22 16.77
CA VAL A 277 -10.49 -7.40 16.59
C VAL A 277 -9.40 -7.13 15.55
N ALA A 278 -9.70 -6.46 14.44
CA ALA A 278 -8.70 -6.07 13.44
C ALA A 278 -7.61 -5.18 14.07
N ARG A 279 -8.02 -4.25 14.95
CA ARG A 279 -7.10 -3.41 15.72
C ARG A 279 -6.22 -4.20 16.67
N ALA A 280 -6.81 -5.15 17.40
CA ALA A 280 -6.07 -6.02 18.29
C ALA A 280 -5.05 -6.89 17.52
N PHE A 281 -5.42 -7.40 16.34
CA PHE A 281 -4.48 -8.11 15.46
C PHE A 281 -3.35 -7.21 14.95
N GLY A 282 -3.65 -5.98 14.55
CA GLY A 282 -2.63 -4.98 14.18
C GLY A 282 -1.59 -4.78 15.29
N ALA A 283 -2.03 -4.70 16.55
CA ALA A 283 -1.13 -4.59 17.69
C ALA A 283 -0.23 -5.84 17.87
N VAL A 284 -0.72 -7.05 17.60
CA VAL A 284 0.10 -8.28 17.64
C VAL A 284 1.27 -8.19 16.67
N LEU A 285 1.00 -7.75 15.44
CA LEU A 285 2.02 -7.60 14.40
C LEU A 285 3.06 -6.54 14.74
N ASP A 286 2.63 -5.42 15.31
CA ASP A 286 3.56 -4.36 15.72
C ASP A 286 4.46 -4.85 16.86
N ARG A 287 3.91 -5.55 17.87
CA ARG A 287 4.73 -6.14 18.94
C ARG A 287 5.64 -7.27 18.46
N ALA A 288 5.25 -8.02 17.43
CA ALA A 288 6.12 -9.01 16.81
C ALA A 288 7.33 -8.34 16.13
N ARG A 289 7.12 -7.19 15.47
CA ARG A 289 8.21 -6.38 14.91
C ARG A 289 9.10 -5.78 15.98
N ASP A 290 8.52 -5.25 17.06
CA ASP A 290 9.30 -4.75 18.20
C ASP A 290 10.19 -5.84 18.80
N ALA A 291 9.68 -7.06 18.91
CA ALA A 291 10.45 -8.22 19.38
C ALA A 291 11.58 -8.58 18.40
N VAL A 292 11.34 -8.60 17.09
CA VAL A 292 12.39 -8.85 16.08
C VAL A 292 13.43 -7.72 16.02
N ALA A 293 13.01 -6.46 16.16
CA ALA A 293 13.93 -5.32 16.27
C ALA A 293 14.87 -5.49 17.48
N SER A 294 14.33 -5.89 18.63
CA SER A 294 15.15 -6.23 19.80
C SER A 294 16.05 -7.46 19.55
N LEU A 295 15.56 -8.50 18.87
CA LEU A 295 16.35 -9.70 18.56
C LEU A 295 17.54 -9.39 17.65
N THR A 296 17.34 -8.58 16.60
CA THR A 296 18.42 -8.21 15.68
C THR A 296 19.53 -7.44 16.39
N ARG A 297 19.20 -6.52 17.31
CA ARG A 297 20.19 -5.83 18.15
C ARG A 297 20.94 -6.79 19.08
N ALA A 298 20.24 -7.76 19.67
CA ALA A 298 20.85 -8.74 20.58
C ALA A 298 21.78 -9.73 19.84
N VAL A 299 21.46 -10.07 18.58
CA VAL A 299 22.25 -10.99 17.75
C VAL A 299 23.40 -10.28 17.03
N GLU A 300 23.32 -8.96 16.87
CA GLU A 300 24.34 -8.17 16.16
C GLU A 300 25.77 -8.41 16.69
N PRO A 301 26.08 -8.46 17.99
CA PRO A 301 27.48 -8.65 18.41
C PRO A 301 28.01 -10.07 18.12
N GLY A 302 27.13 -11.07 18.01
CA GLY A 302 27.49 -12.49 17.90
C GLY A 302 27.67 -12.96 16.46
N ARG A 303 28.90 -12.92 15.92
CA ARG A 303 29.19 -13.41 14.55
C ARG A 303 28.84 -14.90 14.34
N GLY A 304 28.94 -15.72 15.39
CA GLY A 304 28.57 -17.15 15.37
C GLY A 304 27.13 -17.43 15.83
N GLY A 305 26.32 -16.39 16.02
CA GLY A 305 25.00 -16.49 16.66
C GLY A 305 25.05 -16.40 18.19
N VAL A 306 23.86 -16.25 18.79
CA VAL A 306 23.68 -16.11 20.24
C VAL A 306 22.81 -17.25 20.75
N LYS A 307 23.22 -17.89 21.85
CA LYS A 307 22.44 -18.98 22.47
C LYS A 307 21.04 -18.50 22.81
N LEU A 308 20.04 -19.31 22.46
CA LEU A 308 18.63 -19.02 22.71
C LEU A 308 18.34 -18.78 24.20
N THR A 309 19.00 -19.51 25.10
CA THR A 309 18.86 -19.34 26.56
C THR A 309 19.33 -17.97 27.03
N ASN A 310 20.35 -17.40 26.38
CA ASN A 310 20.86 -16.06 26.71
C ASN A 310 19.88 -15.00 26.22
N LEU A 311 19.36 -15.15 25.01
CA LEU A 311 18.32 -14.26 24.46
C LEU A 311 17.03 -14.30 25.28
N ALA A 312 16.61 -15.49 25.71
CA ALA A 312 15.47 -15.66 26.60
C ALA A 312 15.71 -15.08 28.00
N SER A 313 16.96 -14.80 28.38
CA SER A 313 17.32 -14.19 29.66
C SER A 313 17.46 -12.66 29.60
N ASP A 314 17.63 -12.10 28.39
CA ASP A 314 17.79 -10.67 28.14
C ASP A 314 16.55 -9.87 28.56
N SER A 315 16.77 -8.80 29.33
CA SER A 315 15.69 -8.02 29.94
C SER A 315 14.85 -7.22 28.93
N VAL A 316 15.48 -6.73 27.86
CA VAL A 316 14.80 -5.97 26.80
C VAL A 316 13.94 -6.91 25.96
N LEU A 317 14.47 -8.08 25.59
CA LEU A 317 13.73 -9.12 24.87
C LEU A 317 12.58 -9.67 25.70
N LYS A 318 12.80 -9.99 26.99
CA LYS A 318 11.73 -10.39 27.90
C LYS A 318 10.58 -9.40 27.91
N LYS A 319 10.87 -8.10 27.93
CA LYS A 319 9.85 -7.05 27.87
C LYS A 319 9.10 -7.08 26.53
N SER A 320 9.81 -7.10 25.40
CA SER A 320 9.17 -7.15 24.06
C SER A 320 8.30 -8.41 23.88
N ILE A 321 8.76 -9.57 24.33
CA ILE A 321 8.01 -10.84 24.26
C ILE A 321 6.79 -10.81 25.20
N LYS A 322 6.91 -10.24 26.40
CA LYS A 322 5.78 -10.03 27.31
C LYS A 322 4.71 -9.12 26.68
N ASP A 323 5.11 -8.04 26.02
CA ASP A 323 4.20 -7.13 25.32
C ASP A 323 3.50 -7.82 24.14
N LEU A 324 4.23 -8.64 23.38
CA LEU A 324 3.67 -9.47 22.32
C LEU A 324 2.66 -10.49 22.85
N ARG A 325 2.97 -11.21 23.96
CA ARG A 325 2.01 -12.12 24.59
C ARG A 325 0.77 -11.40 25.08
N THR A 326 0.93 -10.24 25.71
CA THR A 326 -0.20 -9.43 26.20
C THR A 326 -1.11 -9.01 25.05
N SER A 327 -0.54 -8.56 23.93
CA SER A 327 -1.30 -8.20 22.73
C SER A 327 -1.99 -9.42 22.11
N SER A 328 -1.32 -10.58 22.11
CA SER A 328 -1.87 -11.84 21.59
C SER A 328 -3.06 -12.34 22.41
N LYS A 329 -2.98 -12.27 23.76
CA LYS A 329 -4.11 -12.59 24.65
C LYS A 329 -5.31 -11.68 24.39
N LYS A 330 -5.07 -10.36 24.28
CA LYS A 330 -6.10 -9.38 23.96
C LYS A 330 -6.74 -9.67 22.60
N TYR A 331 -5.92 -9.98 21.59
CA TYR A 331 -6.42 -10.37 20.26
C TYR A 331 -7.33 -11.60 20.33
N ILE A 332 -6.92 -12.68 21.00
CA ILE A 332 -7.73 -13.90 21.15
C ILE A 332 -9.08 -13.59 21.82
N GLU A 333 -9.10 -12.81 22.90
CA GLU A 333 -10.33 -12.39 23.59
C GLU A 333 -11.27 -11.62 22.65
N LYS A 334 -10.73 -10.65 21.88
CA LYS A 334 -11.53 -9.87 20.92
C LYS A 334 -11.98 -10.70 19.73
N ALA A 335 -11.17 -11.64 19.26
CA ALA A 335 -11.54 -12.56 18.18
C ALA A 335 -12.66 -13.52 18.60
N ASN A 336 -12.66 -13.98 19.85
CA ASN A 336 -13.75 -14.78 20.41
C ASN A 336 -15.03 -13.94 20.54
N THR A 337 -14.92 -12.71 21.03
CA THR A 337 -16.07 -11.79 21.15
C THR A 337 -16.70 -11.44 19.79
N ALA A 338 -15.86 -11.28 18.76
CA ALA A 338 -16.29 -10.97 17.40
C ALA A 338 -16.65 -12.22 16.58
N ALA A 339 -16.55 -13.42 17.14
CA ALA A 339 -16.71 -14.70 16.44
C ALA A 339 -15.83 -14.86 15.17
N VAL A 340 -14.71 -14.14 15.09
CA VAL A 340 -13.78 -14.19 13.96
C VAL A 340 -12.87 -15.42 14.07
N LYS A 341 -12.85 -16.24 13.01
CA LYS A 341 -12.15 -17.54 12.95
C LYS A 341 -10.97 -17.57 11.97
N GLU A 342 -10.30 -16.44 11.75
CA GLU A 342 -9.09 -16.45 10.91
C GLU A 342 -8.00 -17.31 11.57
N THR A 343 -7.67 -18.44 10.94
CA THR A 343 -6.92 -19.54 11.56
C THR A 343 -5.45 -19.22 11.73
N THR A 344 -4.84 -18.46 10.81
CA THR A 344 -3.40 -18.23 10.76
C THR A 344 -2.96 -17.34 11.92
N SER A 345 -3.65 -16.22 12.12
CA SER A 345 -3.42 -15.28 13.21
C SER A 345 -3.76 -15.89 14.58
N ARG A 346 -4.81 -16.72 14.66
CA ARG A 346 -5.15 -17.45 15.88
C ARG A 346 -4.04 -18.43 16.27
N ALA A 347 -3.62 -19.29 15.34
CA ALA A 347 -2.53 -20.24 15.58
C ALA A 347 -1.24 -19.55 16.01
N PHE A 348 -0.89 -18.41 15.39
CA PHE A 348 0.26 -17.61 15.80
C PHE A 348 0.09 -17.07 17.24
N ALA A 349 -1.04 -16.43 17.53
CA ALA A 349 -1.30 -15.85 18.84
C ALA A 349 -1.34 -16.92 19.94
N ASP A 350 -2.01 -18.05 19.71
CA ASP A 350 -2.09 -19.17 20.65
C ASP A 350 -0.71 -19.76 20.93
N ALA A 351 0.12 -19.97 19.89
CA ALA A 351 1.48 -20.50 20.05
C ALA A 351 2.36 -19.55 20.87
N VAL A 352 2.28 -18.25 20.61
CA VAL A 352 3.01 -17.22 21.36
C VAL A 352 2.55 -17.14 22.82
N VAL A 353 1.25 -17.31 23.07
CA VAL A 353 0.68 -17.27 24.43
C VAL A 353 1.03 -18.52 25.24
N ALA A 354 1.04 -19.69 24.62
CA ALA A 354 1.32 -20.97 25.28
C ALA A 354 2.82 -21.19 25.55
N GLY A 355 3.69 -20.68 24.70
CA GLY A 355 5.14 -20.89 24.80
C GLY A 355 5.85 -20.04 25.85
N ASP A 356 6.98 -20.53 26.36
CA ASP A 356 7.94 -19.75 27.15
C ASP A 356 8.74 -18.76 26.27
N ASP A 357 9.62 -17.96 26.87
CA ASP A 357 10.33 -16.89 26.14
C ASP A 357 11.21 -17.45 25.03
N ALA A 358 11.82 -18.63 25.25
CA ALA A 358 12.62 -19.31 24.24
C ALA A 358 11.74 -19.77 23.07
N GLU A 359 10.56 -20.31 23.33
CA GLU A 359 9.64 -20.77 22.28
C GLU A 359 9.05 -19.58 21.50
N ALA A 360 8.68 -18.49 22.17
CA ALA A 360 8.23 -17.28 21.49
C ALA A 360 9.31 -16.71 20.55
N ILE A 361 10.58 -16.72 20.97
CA ILE A 361 11.72 -16.34 20.11
C ILE A 361 11.84 -17.30 18.93
N ARG A 362 11.73 -18.62 19.13
CA ARG A 362 11.78 -19.60 18.03
C ARG A 362 10.67 -19.38 17.01
N ILE A 363 9.45 -19.10 17.45
CA ILE A 363 8.31 -18.81 16.57
C ILE A 363 8.61 -17.60 15.69
N LEU A 364 9.12 -16.51 16.28
CA LEU A 364 9.47 -15.30 15.53
C LEU A 364 10.60 -15.55 14.53
N VAL A 365 11.69 -16.18 14.97
CA VAL A 365 12.87 -16.46 14.12
C VAL A 365 12.51 -17.33 12.93
N ARG A 366 11.74 -18.42 13.15
CA ARG A 366 11.27 -19.30 12.06
C ARG A 366 10.44 -18.56 11.01
N ARG A 367 9.67 -17.55 11.44
CA ARG A 367 8.81 -16.72 10.60
C ARG A 367 9.50 -15.44 10.10
N SER A 368 10.80 -15.29 10.38
CA SER A 368 11.64 -14.17 9.93
C SER A 368 12.97 -14.67 9.35
N GLY A 369 12.94 -15.83 8.67
CA GLY A 369 14.12 -16.57 8.19
C GLY A 369 15.06 -15.77 7.28
N GLU A 370 14.53 -14.74 6.60
CA GLU A 370 15.32 -13.81 5.78
C GLU A 370 16.31 -12.98 6.62
N VAL A 371 15.94 -12.63 7.86
CA VAL A 371 16.70 -11.73 8.74
C VAL A 371 17.44 -12.52 9.82
N LEU A 372 16.80 -13.54 10.40
CA LEU A 372 17.35 -14.32 11.52
C LEU A 372 17.27 -15.81 11.18
N GLY A 373 18.30 -16.56 11.56
CA GLY A 373 18.35 -18.01 11.44
C GLY A 373 18.26 -18.69 12.81
N LEU A 374 17.93 -19.98 12.82
CA LEU A 374 17.99 -20.84 14.00
C LEU A 374 18.84 -22.07 13.67
N ALA A 375 19.95 -22.26 14.39
CA ALA A 375 20.85 -23.41 14.20
C ALA A 375 21.38 -23.89 15.56
N ASP A 376 21.26 -25.18 15.87
CA ASP A 376 21.81 -25.83 17.07
C ASP A 376 21.51 -25.12 18.41
N GLY A 377 20.33 -24.51 18.53
CA GLY A 377 19.94 -23.76 19.73
C GLY A 377 20.52 -22.34 19.82
N PHE A 378 21.17 -21.88 18.76
CA PHE A 378 21.62 -20.50 18.56
C PHE A 378 20.69 -19.78 17.57
N VAL A 379 20.44 -18.50 17.84
CA VAL A 379 19.87 -17.59 16.85
C VAL A 379 21.03 -16.95 16.10
N THR A 380 21.05 -17.12 14.79
CA THR A 380 22.10 -16.66 13.90
C THR A 380 21.59 -15.52 13.01
N ARG A 381 22.52 -14.86 12.32
CA ARG A 381 22.18 -13.86 11.30
C ARG A 381 21.70 -14.57 10.04
N GLY A 382 20.54 -14.15 9.53
CA GLY A 382 20.02 -14.60 8.24
C GLY A 382 20.72 -13.92 7.05
N PRO A 383 20.36 -14.31 5.82
CA PRO A 383 21.00 -13.81 4.59
C PRO A 383 20.84 -12.30 4.37
N LEU A 384 19.73 -11.72 4.84
CA LEU A 384 19.44 -10.28 4.74
C LEU A 384 19.54 -9.59 6.12
N PHE A 385 20.37 -10.12 7.02
CA PHE A 385 20.50 -9.57 8.36
C PHE A 385 20.93 -8.11 8.33
N ARG A 386 20.19 -7.29 9.08
CA ARG A 386 20.53 -5.92 9.46
C ARG A 386 19.85 -5.61 10.80
N ILE A 387 20.30 -4.59 11.51
CA ILE A 387 19.54 -4.08 12.66
C ILE A 387 18.22 -3.55 12.11
N VAL A 388 17.12 -4.19 12.51
CA VAL A 388 15.79 -3.74 12.14
C VAL A 388 15.36 -2.69 13.18
N SER A 389 15.01 -1.49 12.74
CA SER A 389 14.31 -0.55 13.63
C SER A 389 12.83 -0.96 13.78
N SER A 390 12.22 -0.68 14.94
CA SER A 390 10.76 -0.91 15.11
C SER A 390 9.91 -0.12 14.12
N THR A 391 10.49 0.98 13.61
CA THR A 391 9.96 1.84 12.55
C THR A 391 10.47 1.49 11.16
N ASP A 392 11.28 0.43 10.99
CA ASP A 392 11.83 0.07 9.69
C ASP A 392 10.67 -0.33 8.81
N ASN A 393 10.27 0.63 8.00
CA ASN A 393 9.66 0.36 6.74
C ASN A 393 10.61 -0.60 6.04
N THR A 394 10.08 -1.70 5.53
CA THR A 394 10.73 -2.59 4.58
C THR A 394 10.95 -1.90 3.22
N SER A 395 11.21 -0.59 3.25
CA SER A 395 11.63 0.28 2.17
C SER A 395 12.96 0.90 2.61
N ASP A 396 14.06 0.19 2.37
CA ASP A 396 15.35 0.85 2.42
C ASP A 396 15.35 2.01 1.40
N PRO A 397 15.99 3.14 1.74
CA PRO A 397 15.86 4.41 1.02
C PRO A 397 16.56 4.45 -0.36
N GLU A 398 17.19 3.37 -0.81
CA GLU A 398 17.86 3.33 -2.12
C GLU A 398 16.91 3.14 -3.31
N ASP A 399 15.71 2.60 -3.10
CA ASP A 399 14.86 2.15 -4.20
C ASP A 399 13.51 2.88 -4.13
N GLY A 400 13.28 3.83 -5.05
CA GLY A 400 12.20 4.85 -5.05
C GLY A 400 10.74 4.40 -4.99
N ALA A 401 10.42 3.22 -4.47
CA ALA A 401 9.09 2.79 -4.07
C ALA A 401 8.68 3.53 -2.78
N ALA A 402 8.10 4.72 -2.92
CA ALA A 402 7.34 5.33 -1.84
C ALA A 402 6.27 4.32 -1.37
N SER A 403 6.25 4.01 -0.07
CA SER A 403 5.17 3.22 0.51
C SER A 403 3.86 4.00 0.36
N ILE A 404 2.87 3.41 -0.31
CA ILE A 404 1.49 3.94 -0.39
C ILE A 404 0.79 3.83 1.00
N GLU A 405 1.45 3.26 2.01
CA GLU A 405 0.89 3.08 3.34
C GLU A 405 1.33 4.25 4.27
N PRO A 406 0.42 5.16 4.64
CA PRO A 406 0.71 6.15 5.67
C PRO A 406 0.56 5.47 7.03
N ASP A 407 1.62 5.46 7.83
CA ASP A 407 1.61 5.11 9.26
C ASP A 407 1.06 3.70 9.62
N ARG A 408 1.96 2.85 10.13
CA ARG A 408 1.66 1.45 10.47
C ARG A 408 1.11 1.27 11.89
N THR A 409 1.02 2.32 12.71
CA THR A 409 0.65 2.20 14.13
C THR A 409 -0.74 1.58 14.33
N GLY A 410 -0.76 0.32 14.79
CA GLY A 410 -1.94 -0.48 15.10
C GLY A 410 -2.89 -0.74 13.91
N ARG A 411 -2.35 -0.75 12.68
CA ARG A 411 -2.98 -1.14 11.40
C ARG A 411 -4.47 -0.83 11.21
N THR A 412 -4.79 0.46 11.29
CA THR A 412 -6.04 1.04 10.78
C THR A 412 -5.84 1.94 9.59
N PHE A 413 -4.75 1.73 8.84
CA PHE A 413 -4.51 2.48 7.61
C PHE A 413 -5.68 2.35 6.62
N ARG A 414 -6.45 1.24 6.60
CA ARG A 414 -7.67 1.15 5.78
C ARG A 414 -8.75 2.13 6.19
N ILE A 415 -8.97 2.30 7.50
CA ILE A 415 -9.88 3.33 8.02
C ILE A 415 -9.34 4.73 7.70
N ALA A 416 -8.03 4.95 7.82
CA ALA A 416 -7.40 6.22 7.47
C ALA A 416 -7.49 6.53 5.97
N ASN A 417 -7.25 5.55 5.11
CA ASN A 417 -7.40 5.64 3.66
C ASN A 417 -8.85 5.94 3.30
N PHE A 418 -9.79 5.23 3.93
CA PHE A 418 -11.21 5.48 3.74
C PHE A 418 -11.57 6.90 4.18
N HIS A 419 -11.14 7.35 5.36
CA HIS A 419 -11.34 8.73 5.83
C HIS A 419 -10.76 9.77 4.86
N SER A 420 -9.55 9.55 4.35
CA SER A 420 -8.95 10.41 3.33
C SER A 420 -9.80 10.47 2.06
N LEU A 421 -10.28 9.32 1.58
CA LEU A 421 -11.16 9.25 0.42
C LEU A 421 -12.50 9.97 0.67
N LEU A 422 -13.09 9.79 1.86
CA LEU A 422 -14.32 10.49 2.25
C LEU A 422 -14.13 12.00 2.20
N ARG A 423 -13.01 12.51 2.71
CA ARG A 423 -12.70 13.94 2.65
C ARG A 423 -12.57 14.43 1.21
N ASP A 424 -12.04 13.59 0.32
CA ASP A 424 -11.86 13.94 -1.08
C ASP A 424 -13.17 13.98 -1.86
N ILE A 425 -14.12 13.10 -1.57
CA ILE A 425 -15.41 13.04 -2.25
C ILE A 425 -16.51 13.91 -1.62
N ASP A 426 -16.37 14.28 -0.33
CA ASP A 426 -17.37 15.08 0.39
C ASP A 426 -17.06 16.58 0.41
N GLN A 427 -15.84 16.98 0.02
CA GLN A 427 -15.54 18.37 -0.24
C GLN A 427 -16.45 18.86 -1.37
N ARG A 428 -17.36 19.80 -1.05
CA ARG A 428 -17.98 20.63 -2.08
C ARG A 428 -16.95 21.66 -2.50
N SER A 429 -16.68 21.76 -3.79
CA SER A 429 -15.93 22.86 -4.36
C SER A 429 -16.57 24.16 -3.87
N SER A 430 -15.83 24.96 -3.09
CA SER A 430 -16.24 26.33 -2.76
C SER A 430 -16.38 27.07 -4.10
N ARG A 431 -17.63 27.29 -4.51
CA ARG A 431 -17.98 28.04 -5.71
C ARG A 431 -17.48 29.47 -5.64
#